data_AF-A0A920LTH5-F1
#
_entry.id   AF-A0A920LTH5-F1
#
_cell.length_a   1.000
_cell.length_b   1.000
_cell.length_c   1.000
_cell.angle_alpha   90.00
_cell.angle_beta   90.00
_cell.angle_gamma   90.00
#
_symmetry.space_group_name_H-M   'P 1'
#
loop_
_entity.id
_entity.type
_entity.pdbx_description
1 polymer ?
#
loop_
_entity_poly.entity_id
_entity_poly.type
_entity_poly.pdbx_seq_one_letter_code
_entity_poly.pdbx_strand_id
1 'polypeptide(L)'
;MLIFPAIFFYKQKPAPVTKAELIAFNSNLAEELEIKLPNSGLELIFAGQILPEGADPLAQAYAGHQFGYYNPKLGDGRALLLGELDTKSGRYDIQLKGSGTTPYSRNGDGLSWLGPVLREYIVSEAMHHLGISTTRSLAAVGTGIKF
;
A
#
# COMPACT_ATOMS: atom_id res chain seq x y z
N MET A 1 10.61 -2.87 14.42
CA MET A 1 9.61 -1.89 14.88
C MET A 1 10.17 -0.50 14.66
N LEU A 2 9.55 0.27 13.76
CA LEU A 2 9.94 1.64 13.48
C LEU A 2 9.74 2.51 14.73
N ILE A 3 10.81 3.05 15.30
CA ILE A 3 10.77 3.99 16.41
C ILE A 3 10.81 5.40 15.81
N PHE A 4 9.68 5.86 15.29
CA PHE A 4 9.52 7.26 14.90
C PHE A 4 8.84 8.04 16.03
N PRO A 5 9.15 9.33 16.19
CA PRO A 5 8.31 10.22 16.99
C PRO A 5 6.87 10.22 16.48
N ALA A 6 5.90 10.20 17.40
CA ALA A 6 4.47 10.10 17.07
C ALA A 6 3.95 11.22 16.16
N ILE A 7 4.70 12.32 16.00
CA ILE A 7 4.38 13.41 15.10
C ILE A 7 4.52 13.05 13.61
N PHE A 8 5.25 11.99 13.28
CA PHE A 8 5.54 11.61 11.89
C PHE A 8 4.53 10.64 11.27
N PHE A 9 3.60 10.12 12.07
CA PHE A 9 2.65 9.13 11.59
C PHE A 9 1.37 9.10 12.43
N TYR A 10 0.35 8.43 11.89
CA TYR A 10 -0.86 8.09 12.60
C TYR A 10 -1.14 6.60 12.46
N LYS A 11 -1.23 5.86 13.57
CA LYS A 11 -1.53 4.42 13.54
C LYS A 11 -3.02 4.20 13.34
N GLN A 12 -3.37 3.35 12.39
CA GLN A 12 -4.75 2.93 12.16
C GLN A 12 -4.79 1.66 11.31
N LYS A 13 -5.87 0.89 11.40
CA LYS A 13 -6.11 -0.27 10.55
C LYS A 13 -6.72 0.15 9.19
N PRO A 14 -6.55 -0.66 8.13
CA PRO A 14 -7.26 -0.45 6.87
C PRO A 14 -8.79 -0.48 7.06
N ALA A 15 -9.52 0.24 6.22
CA ALA A 15 -10.97 0.21 6.18
C ALA A 15 -11.49 -1.17 5.73
N PRO A 16 -12.69 -1.58 6.18
CA PRO A 16 -13.32 -2.81 5.71
C PRO A 16 -13.70 -2.73 4.23
N VAL A 17 -13.69 -3.87 3.55
CA VAL A 17 -14.18 -4.01 2.16
C VAL A 17 -15.43 -4.88 2.12
N THR A 18 -16.25 -4.75 1.06
CA THR A 18 -17.49 -5.53 0.94
C THR A 18 -17.24 -6.92 0.35
N LYS A 19 -16.27 -7.04 -0.57
CA LYS A 19 -15.83 -8.32 -1.14
C LYS A 19 -14.39 -8.19 -1.63
N ALA A 20 -13.47 -8.99 -1.09
CA ALA A 20 -12.11 -9.06 -1.61
C ALA A 20 -12.03 -10.03 -2.81
N GLU A 21 -11.42 -9.58 -3.91
CA GLU A 21 -11.23 -10.39 -5.12
C GLU A 21 -9.84 -10.13 -5.69
N LEU A 22 -8.98 -11.15 -5.70
CA LEU A 22 -7.62 -11.02 -6.23
C LEU A 22 -7.67 -10.85 -7.76
N ILE A 23 -7.25 -9.69 -8.24
CA ILE A 23 -7.24 -9.35 -9.67
C ILE A 23 -5.89 -9.69 -10.30
N ALA A 24 -4.80 -9.38 -9.60
CA ALA A 24 -3.44 -9.69 -10.02
C ALA A 24 -2.55 -9.93 -8.79
N PHE A 25 -1.56 -10.81 -8.95
CA PHE A 25 -0.57 -11.13 -7.93
C PHE A 25 0.79 -11.40 -8.58
N ASN A 26 1.84 -10.80 -8.02
CA ASN A 26 3.20 -10.90 -8.51
C ASN A 26 3.96 -11.99 -7.74
N SER A 27 3.87 -13.24 -8.22
CA SER A 27 4.54 -14.37 -7.57
C SER A 27 6.06 -14.22 -7.57
N ASN A 28 6.66 -13.68 -8.63
CA ASN A 28 8.11 -13.49 -8.73
C ASN A 28 8.58 -12.48 -7.70
N LEU A 29 7.89 -11.33 -7.56
CA LEU A 29 8.22 -10.37 -6.53
C LEU A 29 7.98 -10.93 -5.12
N ALA A 30 6.94 -11.75 -4.91
CA ALA A 30 6.72 -12.39 -3.62
C ALA A 30 7.88 -13.32 -3.23
N GLU A 31 8.44 -14.05 -4.20
CA GLU A 31 9.64 -14.88 -4.02
C GLU A 31 10.89 -14.02 -3.76
N GLU A 32 11.10 -12.96 -4.53
CA GLU A 32 12.19 -11.98 -4.32
C GLU A 32 12.14 -11.36 -2.91
N LEU A 33 10.93 -11.09 -2.41
CA LEU A 33 10.69 -10.54 -1.08
C LEU A 33 10.65 -11.60 0.03
N GLU A 34 10.94 -12.87 -0.29
CA GLU A 34 10.94 -13.99 0.65
C GLU A 34 9.61 -14.13 1.43
N ILE A 35 8.48 -13.75 0.80
CA ILE A 35 7.16 -13.78 1.43
C ILE A 35 6.63 -15.22 1.48
N LYS A 36 6.35 -15.71 2.68
CA LYS A 36 5.67 -17.00 2.89
C LYS A 36 4.18 -16.84 2.59
N LEU A 37 3.75 -17.37 1.46
CA LEU A 37 2.34 -17.31 1.06
C LEU A 37 1.51 -18.35 1.82
N PRO A 38 0.32 -17.99 2.33
CA PRO A 38 -0.62 -18.97 2.85
C PRO A 38 -1.23 -19.80 1.72
N ASN A 39 -1.81 -20.94 2.07
CA ASN A 39 -2.51 -21.82 1.12
C ASN A 39 -3.83 -21.21 0.58
N SER A 40 -4.41 -20.22 1.29
CA SER A 40 -5.64 -19.53 0.89
C SER A 40 -5.73 -18.15 1.56
N GLY A 41 -6.63 -17.29 1.08
CA GLY A 41 -6.91 -15.98 1.71
C GLY A 41 -5.97 -14.85 1.30
N LEU A 42 -5.23 -14.98 0.20
CA LEU A 42 -4.35 -13.93 -0.32
C LEU A 42 -5.13 -12.63 -0.61
N GLU A 43 -6.33 -12.75 -1.15
CA GLU A 43 -7.24 -11.63 -1.41
C GLU A 43 -7.58 -10.87 -0.12
N LEU A 44 -7.76 -11.56 1.00
CA LEU A 44 -8.08 -10.94 2.28
C LEU A 44 -6.87 -10.25 2.89
N ILE A 45 -5.67 -10.84 2.75
CA ILE A 45 -4.42 -10.22 3.21
C ILE A 45 -4.13 -8.95 2.42
N PHE A 46 -4.15 -9.03 1.09
CA PHE A 46 -3.84 -7.89 0.22
C PHE A 46 -4.97 -6.86 0.11
N ALA A 47 -6.19 -7.19 0.57
CA ALA A 47 -7.24 -6.20 0.84
C ALA A 47 -7.14 -5.57 2.24
N GLY A 48 -6.13 -5.93 3.05
CA GLY A 48 -5.97 -5.41 4.41
C GLY A 48 -7.02 -5.90 5.42
N GLN A 49 -7.75 -6.98 5.11
CA GLN A 49 -8.77 -7.56 5.98
C GLN A 49 -8.19 -8.58 6.96
N ILE A 50 -7.09 -9.23 6.58
CA ILE A 50 -6.26 -10.05 7.46
C ILE A 50 -4.88 -9.41 7.49
N LEU A 51 -4.44 -8.96 8.67
CA LEU A 51 -3.11 -8.40 8.82
C LEU A 51 -2.13 -9.53 9.20
N PRO A 52 -0.98 -9.66 8.51
CA PRO A 52 0.07 -10.59 8.91
C PRO A 52 0.56 -10.33 10.33
N GLU A 53 1.11 -11.35 10.97
CA GLU A 53 1.75 -11.21 12.27
C GLU A 53 2.86 -10.14 12.22
N GLY A 54 2.89 -9.25 13.21
CA GLY A 54 3.86 -8.15 13.29
C GLY A 54 3.51 -6.91 12.47
N ALA A 55 2.44 -6.92 11.66
CA ALA A 55 1.95 -5.72 10.99
C ALA A 55 1.42 -4.70 12.02
N ASP A 56 1.84 -3.45 11.87
CA ASP A 56 1.46 -2.33 12.75
C ASP A 56 1.15 -1.11 11.87
N PRO A 57 -0.02 -1.08 11.21
CA PRO A 57 -0.21 -0.18 10.10
C PRO A 57 -0.29 1.29 10.50
N LEU A 58 0.33 2.15 9.69
CA LEU A 58 0.41 3.58 9.92
C LEU A 58 0.28 4.38 8.62
N ALA A 59 -0.25 5.60 8.74
CA ALA A 59 -0.22 6.61 7.69
C ALA A 59 0.88 7.63 8.02
N GLN A 60 1.77 7.92 7.07
CA GLN A 60 2.87 8.86 7.29
C GLN A 60 2.40 10.31 7.10
N ALA A 61 2.96 11.21 7.92
CA ALA A 61 2.80 12.66 7.75
C ALA A 61 3.94 13.19 6.87
N TYR A 62 3.61 14.00 5.86
CA TYR A 62 4.58 14.75 5.07
C TYR A 62 3.98 16.07 4.58
N ALA A 63 4.83 16.93 4.00
CA ALA A 63 4.46 18.18 3.35
C ALA A 63 5.12 18.24 1.97
N GLY A 64 4.77 19.21 1.15
CA GLY A 64 5.40 19.31 -0.17
C GLY A 64 4.90 20.48 -1.00
N HIS A 65 5.68 20.81 -2.04
CA HIS A 65 5.28 21.81 -3.03
C HIS A 65 4.42 21.14 -4.10
N GLN A 66 3.20 21.62 -4.30
CA GLN A 66 2.31 21.17 -5.37
C GLN A 66 2.10 22.34 -6.33
N PHE A 67 2.45 22.15 -7.61
CA PHE A 67 2.32 23.17 -8.65
C PHE A 67 2.98 24.51 -8.29
N GLY A 68 4.14 24.45 -7.62
CA GLY A 68 4.92 25.63 -7.21
C GLY A 68 4.53 26.23 -5.85
N TYR A 69 3.45 25.77 -5.22
CA TYR A 69 3.00 26.29 -3.93
C TYR A 69 3.27 25.30 -2.79
N TYR A 70 3.80 25.80 -1.67
CA TYR A 70 4.01 24.98 -0.49
C TYR A 70 2.69 24.58 0.14
N ASN A 71 2.48 23.27 0.31
CA ASN A 71 1.40 22.71 1.10
C ASN A 71 1.98 22.14 2.40
N PRO A 72 1.73 22.80 3.56
CA PRO A 72 2.28 22.37 4.85
C PRO A 72 1.66 21.09 5.39
N LYS A 73 0.55 20.61 4.81
CA LYS A 73 -0.19 19.46 5.32
C LYS A 73 -0.59 18.51 4.18
N LEU A 74 0.30 17.56 3.92
CA LEU A 74 0.02 16.36 3.14
C LEU A 74 0.10 15.15 4.09
N GLY A 75 0.54 14.01 3.57
CA GLY A 75 0.54 12.73 4.26
C GLY A 75 -0.12 11.65 3.42
N ASP A 76 -0.03 10.41 3.88
CA ASP A 76 -0.65 9.25 3.26
C ASP A 76 -2.18 9.35 3.33
N GLY A 77 -2.79 10.06 2.39
CA GLY A 77 -4.22 10.33 2.39
C GLY A 77 -5.11 9.18 1.92
N ARG A 78 -4.52 8.09 1.43
CA ARG A 78 -5.24 6.88 0.98
C ARG A 78 -4.37 5.62 1.07
N ALA A 79 -3.34 5.66 1.90
CA ALA A 79 -2.37 4.59 2.01
C ALA A 79 -2.05 4.33 3.48
N LEU A 80 -1.69 3.08 3.77
CA LEU A 80 -1.09 2.69 5.03
C LEU A 80 0.19 1.91 4.73
N LEU A 81 1.28 2.26 5.39
CA LEU A 81 2.42 1.35 5.55
C LEU A 81 1.96 0.24 6.51
N LEU A 82 1.82 -0.99 6.02
CA LEU A 82 1.43 -2.14 6.85
C LEU A 82 2.59 -2.59 7.75
N GLY A 83 3.81 -2.43 7.26
CA GLY A 83 5.05 -2.81 7.93
C GLY A 83 6.21 -2.85 6.95
N GLU A 84 7.34 -3.32 7.45
CA GLU A 84 8.57 -3.50 6.70
C GLU A 84 8.94 -4.99 6.68
N LEU A 85 9.46 -5.48 5.56
CA LEU A 85 10.04 -6.80 5.42
C LEU A 85 11.56 -6.68 5.35
N ASP A 86 12.25 -7.38 6.24
CA ASP A 86 13.70 -7.60 6.13
C ASP A 86 13.93 -8.88 5.30
N THR A 87 14.64 -8.74 4.18
CA THR A 87 15.04 -9.84 3.30
C THR A 87 16.57 -9.84 3.15
N LYS A 88 17.13 -10.84 2.47
CA LYS A 88 18.57 -10.87 2.17
C LYS A 88 19.01 -9.75 1.22
N SER A 89 18.09 -9.26 0.38
CA SER A 89 18.35 -8.18 -0.57
C SER A 89 18.18 -6.79 0.04
N GLY A 90 17.54 -6.68 1.20
CA GLY A 90 17.41 -5.44 1.94
C GLY A 90 16.08 -5.34 2.69
N ARG A 91 15.75 -4.12 3.09
CA ARG A 91 14.48 -3.81 3.75
C ARG A 91 13.49 -3.21 2.75
N TYR A 92 12.26 -3.67 2.80
CA TYR A 92 11.19 -3.26 1.90
C TYR A 92 9.93 -2.85 2.65
N ASP A 93 9.37 -1.72 2.27
CA ASP A 93 8.08 -1.26 2.78
C ASP A 93 6.93 -2.00 2.09
N ILE A 94 5.93 -2.43 2.87
CA ILE A 94 4.66 -2.95 2.36
C ILE A 94 3.59 -1.90 2.55
N GLN A 95 3.28 -1.17 1.48
CA GLN A 95 2.26 -0.12 1.49
C GLN A 95 0.96 -0.59 0.84
N LEU A 96 -0.15 -0.50 1.57
CA LEU A 96 -1.50 -0.77 1.09
C LEU A 96 -2.14 0.54 0.61
N LYS A 97 -2.32 0.70 -0.71
CA LYS A 97 -3.00 1.84 -1.33
C LYS A 97 -4.49 1.57 -1.51
N GLY A 98 -5.31 2.59 -1.30
CA GLY A 98 -6.78 2.44 -1.23
C GLY A 98 -7.25 1.86 0.09
N SER A 99 -6.49 2.06 1.17
CA SER A 99 -6.73 1.52 2.51
C SER A 99 -7.89 2.19 3.26
N GLY A 100 -8.62 3.11 2.63
CA GLY A 100 -9.61 3.97 3.27
C GLY A 100 -9.01 5.29 3.75
N THR A 101 -9.85 6.11 4.41
CA THR A 101 -9.46 7.44 4.87
C THR A 101 -8.45 7.37 6.02
N THR A 102 -7.62 8.40 6.09
CA THR A 102 -6.64 8.68 7.15
C THR A 102 -6.81 10.14 7.58
N PRO A 103 -6.20 10.60 8.68
CA PRO A 103 -6.19 12.02 9.03
C PRO A 103 -5.59 12.95 7.94
N TYR A 104 -4.92 12.38 6.93
CA TYR A 104 -4.30 13.09 5.81
C TYR A 104 -5.15 13.05 4.53
N SER A 105 -6.31 12.39 4.51
CA SER A 105 -7.19 12.27 3.33
C SER A 105 -7.76 13.59 2.84
N ARG A 106 -7.80 14.63 3.70
CA ARG A 106 -8.48 15.90 3.41
C ARG A 106 -9.94 15.61 3.01
N ASN A 107 -10.34 15.98 1.79
CA ASN A 107 -11.69 15.76 1.27
C ASN A 107 -11.81 14.49 0.38
N GLY A 108 -10.76 13.66 0.31
CA GLY A 108 -10.78 12.41 -0.45
C GLY A 108 -11.45 11.27 0.32
N ASP A 109 -11.99 10.30 -0.43
CA ASP A 109 -12.61 9.08 0.11
C ASP A 109 -11.60 8.05 0.66
N GLY A 110 -10.30 8.25 0.43
CA GLY A 110 -9.25 7.34 0.85
C GLY A 110 -9.19 6.02 0.06
N LEU A 111 -9.96 5.91 -1.03
CA LEU A 111 -10.03 4.71 -1.86
C LEU A 111 -9.19 4.85 -3.13
N SER A 112 -8.96 3.71 -3.78
CA SER A 112 -8.27 3.63 -5.07
C SER A 112 -9.17 2.96 -6.09
N TRP A 113 -9.46 3.67 -7.17
CA TRP A 113 -10.23 3.13 -8.29
C TRP A 113 -9.41 2.07 -9.04
N LEU A 114 -10.07 0.99 -9.50
CA LEU A 114 -9.40 -0.17 -10.10
C LEU A 114 -8.55 0.21 -11.32
N GLY A 115 -9.03 1.09 -12.20
CA GLY A 115 -8.29 1.53 -13.38
C GLY A 115 -6.91 2.12 -13.06
N PRO A 116 -6.82 3.16 -12.20
CA PRO A 116 -5.55 3.66 -11.68
C PRO A 116 -4.65 2.60 -11.03
N VAL A 117 -5.20 1.68 -10.23
CA VAL A 117 -4.43 0.61 -9.58
C VAL A 117 -3.78 -0.31 -10.62
N LEU A 118 -4.54 -0.74 -11.63
CA LEU A 118 -4.02 -1.60 -12.70
C LEU A 118 -2.97 -0.88 -13.55
N ARG A 119 -3.15 0.42 -13.81
CA ARG A 119 -2.13 1.21 -14.50
C ARG A 119 -0.84 1.31 -13.69
N GLU A 120 -0.95 1.58 -12.39
CA GLU A 120 0.22 1.62 -11.51
C GLU A 120 0.95 0.27 -11.50
N TYR A 121 0.21 -0.84 -11.35
CA TYR A 121 0.77 -2.19 -11.37
C TYR A 121 1.53 -2.51 -12.66
N ILE A 122 0.94 -2.21 -13.82
CA ILE A 122 1.57 -2.52 -15.12
C ILE A 122 2.79 -1.63 -15.35
N VAL A 123 2.68 -0.33 -15.07
CA VAL A 123 3.77 0.63 -15.34
C VAL A 123 4.95 0.41 -14.41
N SER A 124 4.71 0.15 -13.12
CA SER A 124 5.77 -0.12 -12.14
C SER A 124 6.59 -1.35 -12.53
N GLU A 125 5.92 -2.45 -12.87
CA GLU A 125 6.61 -3.68 -13.26
C GLU A 125 7.28 -3.56 -14.63
N ALA A 126 6.67 -2.84 -15.59
CA ALA A 126 7.32 -2.57 -16.87
C ALA A 126 8.62 -1.76 -16.69
N MET A 127 8.60 -0.70 -15.87
CA MET A 127 9.78 0.09 -15.56
C MET A 127 10.89 -0.76 -14.92
N HIS A 128 10.52 -1.63 -13.98
CA HIS A 128 11.47 -2.53 -13.32
C HIS A 128 12.16 -3.46 -14.34
N HIS A 129 11.41 -4.11 -15.23
CA HIS A 129 11.97 -5.01 -16.24
C HIS A 129 12.77 -4.29 -17.33
N LEU A 130 12.55 -2.97 -17.50
CA LEU A 130 13.39 -2.12 -18.34
C LEU A 130 14.66 -1.63 -17.63
N GLY A 131 14.90 -2.04 -16.37
CA GLY A 131 16.07 -1.63 -15.59
C GLY A 131 15.95 -0.20 -15.02
N ILE A 132 14.74 0.36 -14.97
CA ILE A 132 14.49 1.71 -14.44
C ILE A 132 14.06 1.61 -12.98
N SER A 133 14.72 2.37 -12.09
CA SER A 133 14.36 2.40 -10.68
C SER A 133 12.91 2.86 -10.47
N THR A 134 12.15 2.07 -9.72
CA THR A 134 10.71 2.26 -9.51
C THR A 134 10.26 1.55 -8.23
N THR A 135 9.13 1.97 -7.67
CA THR A 135 8.37 1.13 -6.74
C THR A 135 7.89 -0.13 -7.46
N ARG A 136 7.65 -1.21 -6.73
CA ARG A 136 7.16 -2.48 -7.27
C ARG A 136 5.72 -2.74 -6.85
N SER A 137 4.99 -3.55 -7.60
CA SER A 137 3.59 -3.88 -7.31
C SER A 137 3.40 -5.36 -7.04
N LEU A 138 2.95 -5.69 -5.82
CA LEU A 138 2.82 -7.06 -5.33
C LEU A 138 1.45 -7.67 -5.63
N ALA A 139 0.36 -6.91 -5.46
CA ALA A 139 -0.99 -7.40 -5.71
C ALA A 139 -1.94 -6.27 -6.10
N ALA A 140 -3.01 -6.61 -6.82
CA ALA A 140 -4.17 -5.76 -7.05
C ALA A 140 -5.43 -6.52 -6.64
N VAL A 141 -6.28 -5.89 -5.83
CA VAL A 141 -7.46 -6.53 -5.24
C VAL A 141 -8.69 -5.65 -5.46
N GLY A 142 -9.78 -6.24 -5.95
CA GLY A 142 -11.10 -5.62 -6.01
C GLY A 142 -11.79 -5.69 -4.66
N THR A 143 -12.53 -4.63 -4.28
CA THR A 143 -13.13 -4.49 -2.94
C THR A 143 -14.66 -4.64 -2.93
N GLY A 144 -15.27 -4.85 -4.09
CA GLY A 144 -16.73 -5.00 -4.24
C GLY A 144 -17.54 -3.72 -4.05
N ILE A 145 -16.89 -2.60 -3.71
CA ILE A 145 -17.53 -1.29 -3.59
C ILE A 145 -17.96 -0.83 -4.99
N LYS A 146 -19.24 -0.51 -5.13
CA LYS A 146 -19.84 0.07 -6.34
C LYS A 146 -20.24 1.52 -6.05
N PHE A 147 -20.15 2.35 -7.07
CA PHE A 147 -20.56 3.76 -7.05
C PHE A 147 -21.86 3.94 -7.83
#